data_AF-A0A967TKW4-F1
#
_entry.id   AF-A0A967TKW4-F1
#
_cell.length_a   1.000
_cell.length_b   1.000
_cell.length_c   1.000
_cell.angle_alpha   90.00
_cell.angle_beta   90.00
_cell.angle_gamma   90.00
#
_symmetry.space_group_name_H-M   'P 1'
#
loop_
_entity.id
_entity.type
_entity.pdbx_description
1 polymer ?
#
loop_
_entity_poly.entity_id
_entity_poly.type
_entity_poly.pdbx_seq_one_letter_code
_entity_poly.pdbx_strand_id
1 'polypeptide(L)'
;VLLLAFGLLTIAVAHFLFFDALSRIDASRASIATAVEPVVAAVLATVLLSQGLSPLGWAGIALVALGVAGVGLTARRSEAVIPVAE
;
A
#
# COMPACT_ATOMS: atom_id res chain seq x y z
N VAL A 1 -20.29 -17.12 9.73
CA VAL A 1 -19.15 -16.48 10.44
C VAL A 1 -18.06 -16.06 9.48
N LEU A 2 -17.42 -16.97 8.73
CA LEU A 2 -16.36 -16.63 7.76
C LEU A 2 -16.79 -15.58 6.71
N LEU A 3 -17.97 -15.73 6.10
CA LEU A 3 -18.49 -14.74 5.14
C LEU A 3 -18.71 -13.36 5.76
N LEU A 4 -19.18 -13.32 7.01
CA LEU A 4 -19.38 -12.06 7.75
C LEU A 4 -18.03 -11.42 8.10
N ALA A 5 -17.06 -12.21 8.55
CA ALA A 5 -15.71 -11.73 8.83
C ALA A 5 -15.02 -11.19 7.57
N PHE A 6 -15.14 -11.90 6.44
CA PHE A 6 -14.58 -11.45 5.17
C PHE A 6 -15.26 -10.18 4.66
N GLY A 7 -16.59 -10.13 4.66
CA GLY A 7 -17.33 -8.92 4.25
C GLY A 7 -17.04 -7.72 5.14
N LEU A 8 -16.98 -7.91 6.46
CA LEU A 8 -16.71 -6.82 7.39
C LEU A 8 -15.26 -6.35 7.30
N LEU A 9 -14.28 -7.25 7.34
CA LEU A 9 -12.87 -6.90 7.41
C LEU A 9 -12.28 -6.53 6.05
N THR A 10 -12.47 -7.39 5.05
CA THR A 10 -11.82 -7.24 3.74
C THR A 10 -12.54 -6.21 2.87
N ILE A 11 -13.85 -6.06 3.02
CA ILE A 11 -14.62 -5.09 2.22
C ILE A 11 -14.86 -3.82 3.04
N ALA A 12 -15.66 -3.89 4.11
CA ALA A 12 -16.12 -2.68 4.78
C ALA A 12 -14.98 -1.89 5.45
N VAL A 13 -14.16 -2.53 6.28
CA VAL A 13 -13.05 -1.87 6.99
C VAL A 13 -11.98 -1.40 6.00
N ALA A 14 -11.57 -2.24 5.04
CA ALA A 14 -10.56 -1.85 4.05
C ALA A 14 -11.01 -0.65 3.21
N HIS A 15 -12.26 -0.65 2.70
CA HIS A 15 -12.77 0.47 1.92
C HIS A 15 -12.96 1.73 2.78
N PHE A 16 -13.39 1.59 4.03
CA PHE A 16 -13.48 2.73 4.94
C PHE A 16 -12.11 3.38 5.16
N LEU A 17 -11.07 2.59 5.42
CA LEU A 17 -9.70 3.07 5.55
C LEU A 17 -9.18 3.70 4.25
N PHE A 18 -9.52 3.12 3.09
CA PHE A 18 -9.16 3.68 1.79
C PHE A 18 -9.81 5.05 1.56
N PHE A 19 -11.10 5.18 1.85
CA PHE A 19 -11.80 6.47 1.73
C PHE A 19 -11.32 7.50 2.77
N ASP A 20 -10.99 7.08 4.00
CA ASP A 20 -10.34 7.97 4.98
C ASP A 20 -8.97 8.44 4.45
N ALA A 21 -8.18 7.55 3.85
CA ALA A 21 -6.91 7.93 3.22
C ALA A 21 -7.11 8.94 2.09
N LEU A 22 -8.11 8.74 1.22
CA LEU A 22 -8.46 9.70 0.16
C LEU A 22 -8.88 11.08 0.69
N SER A 23 -9.35 11.18 1.94
CA SER A 23 -9.64 12.46 2.57
C SER A 23 -8.38 13.20 3.07
N ARG A 24 -7.24 12.51 3.17
CA ARG A 24 -5.97 13.03 3.72
C ARG A 24 -4.86 13.19 2.68
N ILE A 25 -4.87 12.39 1.62
CA ILE A 25 -3.84 12.37 0.57
C ILE A 25 -4.48 12.28 -0.82
N ASP A 26 -3.74 12.72 -1.84
CA ASP A 26 -4.20 12.64 -3.23
C ASP A 26 -4.54 11.21 -3.67
N ALA A 27 -5.58 11.09 -4.51
CA ALA A 27 -6.04 9.79 -5.02
C ALA A 27 -4.94 8.98 -5.71
N SER A 28 -4.00 9.65 -6.40
CA SER A 28 -2.83 9.00 -7.00
C SER A 28 -1.92 8.36 -5.94
N ARG A 29 -1.67 9.04 -4.82
CA ARG A 29 -0.82 8.52 -3.74
C ARG A 29 -1.50 7.36 -3.01
N ALA A 30 -2.79 7.50 -2.73
CA ALA A 30 -3.58 6.43 -2.11
C ALA A 30 -3.61 5.17 -2.99
N SER A 31 -3.82 5.33 -4.30
CA SER A 31 -3.81 4.22 -5.27
C SER A 31 -2.43 3.56 -5.37
N ILE A 32 -1.35 4.33 -5.36
CA ILE A 32 -0.01 3.73 -5.39
C ILE A 32 0.29 2.99 -4.09
N ALA A 33 -0.21 3.47 -2.94
CA ALA A 33 -0.02 2.79 -1.66
C ALA A 33 -0.68 1.39 -1.62
N THR A 34 -1.77 1.14 -2.36
CA THR A 34 -2.39 -0.20 -2.43
C THR A 34 -1.49 -1.22 -3.14
N ALA A 35 -0.49 -0.78 -3.90
CA ALA A 35 0.52 -1.68 -4.45
C ALA A 35 1.31 -2.43 -3.36
N VAL A 36 1.24 -2.04 -2.08
CA VAL A 36 1.77 -2.83 -0.96
C VAL A 36 1.02 -4.16 -0.77
N GLU A 37 -0.24 -4.29 -1.20
CA GLU A 37 -1.03 -5.51 -1.08
C GLU A 37 -0.31 -6.78 -1.55
N PRO A 38 0.23 -6.87 -2.78
CA PRO A 38 0.98 -8.05 -3.23
C PRO A 38 2.23 -8.34 -2.37
N VAL A 39 2.87 -7.32 -1.80
CA VAL A 39 4.01 -7.52 -0.87
C VAL A 39 3.53 -8.18 0.41
N VAL A 40 2.48 -7.65 1.02
CA VAL A 40 1.88 -8.22 2.24
C VAL A 40 1.36 -9.62 1.98
N ALA A 41 0.68 -9.84 0.84
CA ALA A 41 0.19 -11.15 0.44
C ALA A 41 1.32 -12.16 0.26
N ALA A 42 2.43 -11.77 -0.39
CA ALA A 42 3.58 -12.65 -0.58
C ALA A 42 4.26 -13.00 0.75
N VAL A 43 4.41 -12.03 1.66
CA VAL A 43 4.93 -12.26 3.02
C VAL A 43 3.98 -13.16 3.82
N LEU A 44 2.68 -12.95 3.75
CA LEU A 44 1.72 -13.83 4.41
C LEU A 44 1.74 -15.23 3.82
N ALA A 45 1.90 -15.39 2.51
CA ALA A 45 2.03 -16.69 1.87
C ALA A 45 3.29 -17.44 2.33
N THR A 46 4.42 -16.74 2.50
CA THR A 46 5.64 -17.38 3.01
C THR A 46 5.50 -17.80 4.46
N VAL A 47 4.87 -16.97 5.31
CA VAL A 47 4.75 -17.24 6.75
C VAL A 47 3.63 -18.24 7.07
N LEU A 48 2.43 -18.05 6.51
CA LEU A 48 1.26 -18.89 6.84
C LEU A 48 1.21 -20.18 6.02
N LEU A 49 1.60 -20.13 4.73
CA LEU A 49 1.52 -21.29 3.84
C LEU A 49 2.87 -22.01 3.68
N SER A 50 3.95 -21.50 4.29
CA SER A 50 5.32 -22.05 4.14
C SER A 50 5.77 -22.15 2.67
N GLN A 51 5.19 -21.32 1.79
CA GLN A 51 5.56 -21.28 0.37
C GLN A 51 6.76 -20.35 0.22
N GLY A 52 7.94 -20.93 -0.03
CA GLY A 52 9.15 -20.16 -0.25
C GLY A 52 9.04 -19.27 -1.50
N LEU A 53 9.40 -18.00 -1.37
CA LEU A 53 9.55 -17.12 -2.52
C LEU A 53 10.86 -17.43 -3.26
N SER A 54 10.78 -17.52 -4.58
CA SER A 54 11.98 -17.58 -5.41
C SER A 54 12.80 -16.28 -5.26
N PRO A 55 14.10 -16.30 -5.60
CA PRO A 55 14.92 -15.08 -5.61
C PRO A 55 14.32 -13.95 -6.44
N LEU A 56 13.64 -14.30 -7.55
CA LEU A 56 12.93 -13.35 -8.39
C LEU A 56 11.68 -12.77 -7.71
N GLY A 57 10.99 -13.58 -6.90
CA GLY A 57 9.86 -13.13 -6.07
C GLY A 57 10.29 -12.08 -5.03
N TRP A 58 11.44 -12.28 -4.38
CA TRP A 58 12.02 -11.28 -3.48
C TRP A 58 12.43 -9.99 -4.19
N ALA A 59 12.98 -10.10 -5.41
CA ALA A 59 13.29 -8.93 -6.22
C ALA A 59 12.03 -8.12 -6.60
N GLY A 60 10.93 -8.81 -6.94
CA GLY A 60 9.63 -8.17 -7.18
C GLY A 60 9.10 -7.43 -5.96
N ILE A 61 9.19 -8.04 -4.77
CA ILE A 61 8.79 -7.40 -3.51
C ILE A 61 9.61 -6.12 -3.27
N ALA A 62 10.94 -6.19 -3.42
CA ALA A 62 11.81 -5.04 -3.25
C ALA A 62 11.46 -3.91 -4.22
N LEU A 63 11.18 -4.24 -5.49
CA LEU A 63 10.80 -3.26 -6.51
C LEU A 63 9.51 -2.53 -6.16
N VAL A 64 8.48 -3.27 -5.73
CA VAL A 64 7.20 -2.68 -5.31
C VAL A 64 7.39 -1.79 -4.07
N ALA A 65 8.09 -2.28 -3.05
CA ALA A 65 8.35 -1.53 -1.82
C ALA A 65 9.07 -0.20 -2.10
N LEU A 66 10.08 -0.23 -2.98
CA LEU A 66 10.81 0.97 -3.40
C LEU A 66 9.94 1.95 -4.18
N GLY A 67 9.08 1.46 -5.08
CA GLY A 67 8.14 2.30 -5.84
C GLY A 67 7.18 3.04 -4.93
N VAL A 68 6.57 2.33 -3.97
CA VAL A 68 5.64 2.94 -2.99
C VAL A 68 6.37 3.95 -2.09
N ALA A 69 7.55 3.59 -1.57
CA ALA A 69 8.35 4.48 -0.73
C ALA A 69 8.76 5.77 -1.50
N GLY A 70 9.18 5.63 -2.75
CA GLY A 70 9.58 6.77 -3.59
C GLY A 70 8.46 7.79 -3.83
N VAL A 71 7.23 7.32 -4.01
CA VAL A 71 6.06 8.20 -4.14
C VAL A 71 5.77 8.93 -2.84
N GLY A 72 5.86 8.25 -1.69
CA GLY A 72 5.70 8.87 -0.37
C GLY A 72 6.77 9.92 -0.05
N LEU A 73 8.00 9.74 -0.52
CA LEU A 73 9.12 10.66 -0.31
C LEU A 73 9.08 11.87 -1.26
N THR A 74 8.72 11.66 -2.52
CA THR A 74 8.60 12.75 -3.52
C THR A 74 7.45 13.69 -3.17
N ALA A 75 6.35 13.13 -2.67
CA ALA A 75 5.20 13.84 -2.14
C ALA A 75 5.54 14.93 -1.10
N ARG A 76 6.40 14.59 -0.12
CA ARG A 76 6.85 15.51 0.94
C ARG A 76 7.74 16.65 0.42
N ARG A 77 8.43 16.42 -0.71
CA ARG A 77 9.32 17.41 -1.32
C ARG A 77 8.53 18.50 -2.06
N SER A 78 7.38 18.16 -2.65
CA SER A 78 6.54 19.13 -3.36
C SER A 78 5.86 20.14 -2.41
N GLU A 79 5.55 19.76 -1.17
CA GLU A 79 5.02 20.69 -0.16
C GLU A 79 6.07 21.69 0.35
N ALA A 80 7.35 21.32 0.34
CA ALA A 80 8.44 22.20 0.79
C ALA A 80 8.86 23.26 -0.25
N VAL A 81 8.35 23.20 -1.48
CA VAL A 81 8.80 24.03 -2.62
C VAL A 81 7.76 25.07 -3.05
N ILE A 82 6.65 25.25 -2.31
CA ILE A 82 5.77 26.42 -2.50
C ILE A 82 6.04 27.44 -1.39
N PRO A 83 7.05 28.32 -1.51
CA PRO A 83 7.02 29.59 -0.82
C PRO A 83 5.89 30.40 -1.46
N VAL A 84 4.88 30.74 -0.65
CA VAL A 84 3.91 31.78 -0.98
C VAL A 84 4.71 33.05 -1.23
N ALA A 85 4.91 33.37 -2.51
CA ALA A 85 5.32 34.70 -2.92
C ALA A 85 4.10 35.59 -2.69
N GLU A 86 4.19 36.41 -1.63
CA GLU A 86 3.40 37.63 -1.50
C GLU A 86 3.68 38.60 -2.66
#